data_AF-A0A0C9Z9M0-F1
#
_entry.id   AF-A0A0C9Z9M0-F1
#
_cell.length_a   1.000
_cell.length_b   1.000
_cell.length_c   1.000
_cell.angle_alpha   90.00
_cell.angle_beta   90.00
_cell.angle_gamma   90.00
#
_symmetry.space_group_name_H-M   'P 1'
#
loop_
_entity.id
_entity.type
_entity.pdbx_description
1 polymer ?
#
loop_
_entity_poly.entity_id
_entity_poly.type
_entity_poly.pdbx_seq_one_letter_code
_entity_poly.pdbx_strand_id
1 'polypeptide(L)'
;MPHNNTITSTAPTITEEECEDEDVAVPQNTGTPCVMGEFCTTLSTLFDTLGDTQKWFTFCINLNDSQLPNQLKEQSVKGQVRSAGLVKVAEQDGSNVQGGRDGTPAEQIERMRVALGLGETDVVLGQHEVFLSQAAFHAMEDYLCATDVEEQKCNQMHKAEVEAGLDV
;
A
#
# COMPACT_ATOMS: atom_id res chain seq x y z
N MET A 1 61.89 31.38 -19.58
CA MET A 1 60.83 30.68 -18.82
C MET A 1 60.07 31.71 -17.99
N PRO A 2 58.74 31.64 -17.79
CA PRO A 2 57.76 30.64 -18.22
C PRO A 2 56.76 31.16 -19.27
N HIS A 3 55.81 30.30 -19.62
CA HIS A 3 55.03 30.27 -20.85
C HIS A 3 53.60 30.82 -20.70
N ASN A 4 53.08 31.38 -21.79
CA ASN A 4 51.70 31.81 -21.99
C ASN A 4 50.87 30.62 -22.52
N ASN A 5 49.70 30.35 -21.92
CA ASN A 5 48.67 29.51 -22.55
C ASN A 5 47.29 30.16 -22.43
N THR A 6 46.97 30.88 -23.51
CA THR A 6 45.65 31.31 -23.94
C THR A 6 44.60 30.22 -23.80
N ILE A 7 43.51 30.54 -23.10
CA ILE A 7 42.26 29.78 -23.10
C ILE A 7 41.56 30.06 -24.43
N THR A 8 41.61 29.10 -25.36
CA THR A 8 40.74 29.09 -26.54
C THR A 8 39.59 28.12 -26.27
N SER A 9 38.42 28.71 -26.03
CA SER A 9 37.14 28.00 -26.07
C SER A 9 36.85 27.61 -27.52
N THR A 10 36.80 26.29 -27.79
CA THR A 10 36.25 25.75 -29.03
C THR A 10 35.22 24.70 -28.63
N ALA A 11 33.94 25.03 -28.77
CA ALA A 11 32.86 24.08 -28.69
C ALA A 11 32.96 23.08 -29.86
N PRO A 12 32.78 21.77 -29.65
CA PRO A 12 32.66 20.84 -30.75
C PRO A 12 31.27 20.99 -31.38
N THR A 13 31.25 21.43 -32.64
CA THR A 13 30.09 21.36 -33.53
C THR A 13 29.73 19.90 -33.76
N ILE A 14 28.50 19.54 -33.41
CA ILE A 14 27.93 18.21 -33.64
C ILE A 14 27.43 18.19 -35.08
N THR A 15 28.09 17.42 -35.94
CA THR A 15 27.59 17.09 -37.27
C THR A 15 26.56 15.97 -37.09
N GLU A 16 25.31 16.22 -37.47
CA GLU A 16 24.29 15.18 -37.57
C GLU A 16 24.55 14.40 -38.86
N GLU A 17 25.21 13.24 -38.75
CA GLU A 17 25.23 12.25 -39.82
C GLU A 17 24.05 11.31 -39.61
N GLU A 18 23.12 11.31 -40.56
CA GLU A 18 21.97 10.43 -40.63
C GLU A 18 22.47 8.98 -40.76
N CYS A 19 22.33 8.20 -39.70
CA CYS A 19 22.70 6.79 -39.70
C CYS A 19 21.57 6.00 -40.37
N GLU A 20 21.85 5.43 -41.55
CA GLU A 20 20.94 4.54 -42.27
C GLU A 20 20.62 3.29 -41.43
N ASP A 21 19.36 2.83 -41.53
CA ASP A 21 18.81 1.66 -40.83
C ASP A 21 19.54 0.36 -41.23
N GLU A 22 20.64 0.05 -40.53
CA GLU A 22 21.23 -1.28 -40.51
C GLU A 22 20.47 -2.13 -39.48
N ASP A 23 19.83 -3.21 -39.95
CA ASP A 23 19.07 -4.19 -39.17
C ASP A 23 19.95 -4.79 -38.05
N VAL A 24 19.88 -4.18 -36.86
CA VAL A 24 20.62 -4.62 -35.68
C VAL A 24 20.01 -5.94 -35.21
N ALA A 25 20.64 -7.03 -35.66
CA ALA A 25 20.47 -8.35 -35.08
C ALA A 25 20.51 -8.25 -33.54
N VAL A 26 19.43 -8.67 -32.90
CA VAL A 26 19.30 -8.75 -31.44
C VAL A 26 20.56 -9.43 -30.89
N PRO A 27 21.39 -8.75 -30.08
CA PRO A 27 22.58 -9.37 -29.52
C PRO A 27 22.12 -10.53 -28.64
N GLN A 28 22.31 -11.75 -29.13
CA GLN A 28 22.16 -12.95 -28.32
C GLN A 28 23.23 -12.89 -27.23
N ASN A 29 22.78 -12.47 -26.05
CA ASN A 29 23.53 -12.43 -24.80
C ASN A 29 23.97 -13.84 -24.39
N THR A 30 24.98 -14.36 -25.08
CA THR A 30 25.68 -15.61 -24.74
C THR A 30 26.73 -15.41 -23.63
N GLY A 31 26.80 -14.20 -23.06
CA GLY A 31 27.62 -13.89 -21.89
C GLY A 31 26.88 -14.18 -20.59
N THR A 32 27.64 -14.59 -19.56
CA THR A 32 27.14 -14.78 -18.19
C THR A 32 26.23 -13.63 -17.77
N PRO A 33 25.04 -13.89 -17.20
CA PRO A 33 24.10 -12.84 -16.85
C PRO A 33 24.74 -11.80 -15.93
N CYS A 34 24.47 -10.52 -16.17
CA CYS A 34 24.90 -9.48 -15.26
C CYS A 34 24.06 -9.54 -13.97
N VAL A 35 24.69 -9.27 -12.83
CA VAL A 35 24.05 -9.31 -11.50
C VAL A 35 22.76 -8.46 -11.47
N MET A 36 22.77 -7.30 -12.13
CA MET A 36 21.59 -6.44 -12.23
C MET A 36 20.45 -7.10 -13.01
N GLY A 37 20.76 -7.82 -14.09
CA GLY A 37 19.77 -8.51 -14.90
C GLY A 37 19.10 -9.64 -14.14
N GLU A 38 19.88 -10.45 -13.42
CA GLU A 38 19.34 -11.52 -12.56
C GLU A 38 18.51 -10.97 -11.40
N PHE A 39 18.97 -9.89 -10.77
CA PHE A 39 18.24 -9.22 -9.69
C PHE A 39 16.90 -8.66 -10.17
N CYS A 40 16.89 -7.93 -11.29
CA CYS A 40 15.68 -7.40 -11.90
C CYS A 40 14.71 -8.52 -12.27
N THR A 41 15.21 -9.60 -12.89
CA THR A 41 14.37 -10.74 -13.27
C THR A 41 13.72 -11.37 -12.03
N THR A 42 14.48 -11.54 -10.96
CA THR A 42 14.00 -12.11 -9.70
C THR A 42 12.97 -11.20 -9.02
N LEU A 43 13.21 -9.88 -8.99
CA LEU A 43 12.26 -8.91 -8.45
C LEU A 43 10.96 -8.87 -9.26
N SER A 44 11.03 -8.93 -10.59
CA SER A 44 9.83 -8.98 -11.44
C SER A 44 8.99 -10.20 -11.11
N THR A 45 9.61 -11.39 -11.05
CA THR A 45 8.90 -12.62 -10.65
C THR A 45 8.29 -12.50 -9.24
N LEU A 46 8.99 -11.88 -8.29
CA LEU A 46 8.44 -11.63 -6.96
C LEU A 46 7.22 -10.70 -7.01
N PHE A 47 7.26 -9.63 -7.79
CA PHE A 47 6.11 -8.71 -7.91
C PHE A 47 4.91 -9.36 -8.60
N ASP A 48 5.14 -10.21 -9.59
CA ASP A 48 4.07 -10.98 -10.24
C ASP A 48 3.38 -11.89 -9.21
N THR A 49 4.17 -12.66 -8.44
CA THR A 49 3.63 -13.56 -7.40
C THR A 49 2.92 -12.81 -6.26
N LEU A 50 3.43 -11.65 -5.84
CA LEU A 50 2.77 -10.80 -4.85
C LEU A 50 1.49 -10.16 -5.42
N GLY A 51 1.46 -9.89 -6.73
CA GLY A 51 0.31 -9.33 -7.44
C GLY A 51 -0.94 -10.20 -7.35
N ASP A 52 -0.77 -11.52 -7.31
CA ASP A 52 -1.85 -12.50 -7.26
C ASP A 52 -2.47 -12.68 -5.86
N THR A 53 -1.92 -12.03 -4.83
CA THR A 53 -2.33 -12.18 -3.43
C THR A 53 -2.98 -10.91 -2.86
N GLN A 54 -3.80 -11.08 -1.81
CA GLN A 54 -4.25 -9.96 -1.00
C GLN A 54 -3.08 -9.43 -0.14
N LYS A 55 -2.85 -8.12 -0.19
CA LYS A 55 -1.66 -7.48 0.39
C LYS A 55 -1.99 -6.82 1.72
N TRP A 56 -1.23 -7.19 2.74
CA TRP A 56 -1.22 -6.52 4.04
C TRP A 56 0.15 -5.86 4.24
N PHE A 57 0.17 -4.61 4.71
CA PHE A 57 1.39 -3.84 4.88
C PHE A 57 1.70 -3.62 6.36
N THR A 58 2.90 -4.03 6.79
CA THR A 58 3.43 -3.73 8.12
C THR A 58 4.55 -2.70 7.99
N PHE A 59 4.36 -1.53 8.59
CA PHE A 59 5.35 -0.44 8.55
C PHE A 59 6.24 -0.49 9.80
N CYS A 60 7.50 -0.86 9.60
CA CYS A 60 8.50 -0.84 10.67
C CYS A 60 9.09 0.56 10.82
N ILE A 61 8.90 1.19 11.98
CA ILE A 61 9.46 2.51 12.29
C ILE A 61 10.55 2.36 13.35
N ASN A 62 11.74 2.87 13.06
CA ASN A 62 12.83 2.91 14.02
C ASN A 62 12.71 4.14 14.92
N LEU A 63 12.57 3.92 16.24
CA LEU A 63 12.41 4.98 17.23
C LEU A 63 13.69 5.79 17.45
N ASN A 64 14.85 5.13 17.40
CA ASN A 64 16.14 5.79 17.57
C ASN A 64 17.29 4.93 17.01
N ASP A 65 18.31 5.58 16.44
CA ASP A 65 19.49 4.89 15.88
C ASP A 65 20.37 4.23 16.96
N SER A 66 20.19 4.64 18.22
CA SER A 66 20.93 4.13 19.37
C SER A 66 20.35 2.82 19.90
N GLN A 67 19.21 2.36 19.37
CA GLN A 67 18.47 1.16 19.78
C GLN A 67 18.19 1.09 21.29
N LEU A 68 18.04 2.25 21.94
CA LEU A 68 17.75 2.34 23.37
C LEU A 68 16.25 2.25 23.63
N PRO A 69 15.81 1.49 24.65
CA PRO A 69 14.40 1.44 25.01
C PRO A 69 13.92 2.81 25.51
N ASN A 70 12.64 3.11 25.27
CA ASN A 70 11.97 4.35 25.71
C ASN A 70 12.58 5.66 25.19
N GLN A 71 13.40 5.61 24.14
CA GLN A 71 13.90 6.82 23.48
C GLN A 71 13.26 6.96 22.10
N LEU A 72 12.62 8.10 21.86
CA LEU A 72 12.01 8.45 20.58
C LEU A 72 12.70 9.69 20.01
N LYS A 73 13.28 9.56 18.81
CA LYS A 73 13.84 10.68 18.05
C LYS A 73 12.77 11.20 17.08
N GLU A 74 12.05 12.25 17.50
CA GLU A 74 10.90 12.79 16.77
C GLU A 74 11.22 13.09 15.29
N GLN A 75 12.35 13.75 15.01
CA GLN A 75 12.70 14.10 13.63
C GLN A 75 12.99 12.88 12.74
N SER A 76 13.58 11.82 13.30
CA SER A 76 13.81 10.58 12.56
C SER A 76 12.49 9.87 12.26
N VAL A 77 11.64 9.72 13.28
CA VAL A 77 10.32 9.11 13.14
C VAL A 77 9.45 9.91 12.16
N LYS A 78 9.42 11.24 12.28
CA LYS A 78 8.68 12.12 11.37
C LYS A 78 9.18 12.01 9.94
N GLY A 79 10.50 11.91 9.75
CA GLY A 79 11.11 11.66 8.45
C GLY A 79 10.65 10.33 7.85
N GLN A 80 10.72 9.25 8.63
CA GLN A 80 10.28 7.91 8.23
C GLN A 80 8.79 7.86 7.88
N VAL A 81 7.92 8.48 8.71
CA VAL A 81 6.47 8.56 8.45
C VAL A 81 6.17 9.27 7.13
N ARG A 82 6.92 10.33 6.82
CA ARG A 82 6.79 11.04 5.54
C ARG A 82 7.33 10.23 4.37
N SER A 83 8.52 9.64 4.47
CA SER A 83 9.16 8.90 3.37
C SER A 83 8.51 7.55 3.08
N ALA A 84 7.92 6.91 4.10
CA ALA A 84 7.16 5.66 3.95
C ALA A 84 5.78 5.89 3.34
N GLY A 85 5.36 7.15 3.14
CA GLY A 85 4.06 7.46 2.53
C GLY A 85 2.86 7.28 3.45
N LEU A 86 3.07 7.02 4.75
CA LEU A 86 2.02 6.77 5.74
C LEU A 86 0.99 7.91 5.82
N VAL A 87 1.42 9.16 5.63
CA VAL A 87 0.52 10.33 5.56
C VAL A 87 -0.48 10.18 4.42
N LYS A 88 -0.01 9.75 3.25
CA LYS A 88 -0.83 9.62 2.04
C LYS A 88 -1.72 8.39 2.08
N VAL A 89 -1.24 7.31 2.69
CA VAL A 89 -2.06 6.12 2.98
C VAL A 89 -3.23 6.50 3.90
N ALA A 90 -2.97 7.24 4.98
CA ALA A 90 -4.01 7.69 5.90
C ALA A 90 -5.05 8.62 5.25
N GLU A 91 -4.63 9.52 4.35
CA GLU A 91 -5.56 10.38 3.58
C GLU A 91 -6.45 9.58 2.62
N GLN A 92 -5.88 8.54 2.00
CA GLN A 92 -6.60 7.69 1.06
C GLN A 92 -7.62 6.78 1.76
N ASP A 93 -7.26 6.20 2.91
CA ASP A 93 -8.13 5.33 3.69
C ASP A 93 -9.30 6.11 4.33
N GLY A 94 -9.07 7.36 4.77
CA GLY A 94 -10.12 8.21 5.32
C GLY A 94 -11.16 8.70 4.30
N SER A 95 -10.84 8.62 3.00
CA SER A 95 -11.71 9.13 1.93
C SER A 95 -12.58 8.04 1.28
N ASN A 96 -12.35 6.76 1.59
CA ASN A 96 -13.02 5.65 0.91
C ASN A 96 -13.82 4.78 1.89
N VAL A 97 -14.79 5.37 2.58
CA VAL A 97 -15.99 4.61 2.94
C VAL A 97 -16.71 4.32 1.63
N GLN A 98 -16.36 3.20 1.00
CA GLN A 98 -16.98 2.67 -0.21
C GLN A 98 -18.39 2.15 0.10
N GLY A 99 -19.21 2.96 0.76
CA GLY A 99 -20.65 2.82 0.79
C GLY A 99 -21.20 3.42 -0.48
N GLY A 100 -21.17 2.68 -1.58
CA GLY A 100 -21.87 3.09 -2.80
C GLY A 100 -23.38 3.15 -2.52
N ARG A 101 -23.91 4.37 -2.36
CA ARG A 101 -25.33 4.70 -2.56
C ARG A 101 -25.47 6.21 -2.53
N ASP A 102 -26.09 6.75 -3.58
CA ASP A 102 -26.41 8.17 -3.71
C ASP A 102 -27.11 8.70 -2.45
N GLY A 103 -26.61 9.80 -1.89
CA GLY A 103 -27.14 10.43 -0.68
C GLY A 103 -26.08 11.19 0.10
N THR A 104 -26.52 12.01 1.05
CA THR A 104 -25.63 12.63 2.04
C THR A 104 -25.13 11.58 3.04
N PRO A 105 -23.96 11.78 3.67
CA PRO A 105 -23.44 10.84 4.69
C PRO A 105 -24.45 10.56 5.81
N ALA A 106 -25.23 11.56 6.21
CA ALA A 106 -26.28 11.41 7.22
C ALA A 106 -27.40 10.46 6.78
N GLU A 107 -27.85 10.54 5.52
CA GLU A 107 -28.87 9.63 4.98
C GLU A 107 -28.36 8.20 4.85
N GLN A 108 -27.07 8.03 4.57
CA GLN A 108 -26.44 6.71 4.52
C GLN A 108 -26.37 6.06 5.91
N ILE A 109 -25.98 6.83 6.92
CA ILE A 109 -25.93 6.38 8.30
C ILE A 109 -27.34 6.03 8.80
N GLU A 110 -28.34 6.84 8.46
CA GLU A 110 -29.75 6.56 8.77
C GLU A 110 -30.22 5.25 8.15
N ARG A 111 -29.90 5.02 6.87
CA ARG A 111 -30.25 3.79 6.16
C ARG A 111 -29.53 2.57 6.76
N MET A 112 -28.26 2.71 7.14
CA MET A 112 -27.51 1.64 7.82
C MET A 112 -28.10 1.33 9.20
N ARG A 113 -28.51 2.35 9.97
CA ARG A 113 -29.20 2.17 11.25
C ARG A 113 -30.45 1.30 11.08
N VAL A 114 -31.26 1.61 10.06
CA VAL A 114 -32.48 0.84 9.73
C VAL A 114 -32.13 -0.58 9.27
N ALA A 115 -31.13 -0.75 8.41
CA ALA A 115 -30.73 -2.05 7.88
C ALA A 115 -30.19 -3.01 8.97
N LEU A 116 -29.47 -2.46 9.95
CA LEU A 116 -28.91 -3.20 11.09
C LEU A 116 -29.90 -3.33 12.27
N GLY A 117 -31.11 -2.76 12.15
CA GLY A 117 -32.13 -2.83 13.20
C GLY A 117 -31.76 -2.08 14.49
N LEU A 118 -30.93 -1.05 14.39
CA LEU A 118 -30.41 -0.29 15.53
C LEU A 118 -31.40 0.78 16.01
N GLY A 119 -31.42 1.03 17.31
CA GLY A 119 -32.27 2.06 17.93
C GLY A 119 -31.76 3.48 17.67
N GLU A 120 -32.63 4.47 17.89
CA GLU A 120 -32.29 5.90 17.72
C GLU A 120 -31.18 6.38 18.68
N THR A 121 -31.01 5.71 19.81
CA THR A 121 -29.94 5.99 20.79
C THR A 121 -28.63 5.27 20.49
N ASP A 122 -28.67 4.29 19.60
CA ASP A 122 -27.51 3.44 19.29
C ASP A 122 -26.56 4.07 18.28
N VAL A 123 -27.03 5.09 17.55
CA VAL A 123 -26.25 5.83 16.55
C VAL A 123 -26.55 7.33 16.70
N VAL A 124 -25.53 8.11 17.08
CA VAL A 124 -25.64 9.56 17.23
C VAL A 124 -24.70 10.26 16.26
N LEU A 125 -25.25 11.14 15.43
CA LEU A 125 -24.49 11.95 14.47
C LEU A 125 -23.89 13.19 15.16
N GLY A 126 -22.56 13.28 15.19
CA GLY A 126 -21.81 14.49 15.50
C GLY A 126 -21.54 15.33 14.25
N GLN A 127 -20.86 16.46 14.41
CA GLN A 127 -20.53 17.35 13.28
C GLN A 127 -19.52 16.72 12.29
N HIS A 128 -18.62 15.88 12.80
CA HIS A 128 -17.54 15.26 12.02
C HIS A 128 -17.38 13.76 12.30
N GLU A 129 -18.08 13.24 13.30
CA GLU A 129 -17.90 11.89 13.82
C GLU A 129 -19.27 11.28 14.15
N VAL A 130 -19.37 9.96 14.12
CA VAL A 130 -20.57 9.20 14.51
C VAL A 130 -20.26 8.46 15.79
N PHE A 131 -21.12 8.60 16.79
CA PHE A 131 -21.00 7.87 18.05
C PHE A 131 -21.91 6.65 17.98
N LEU A 132 -21.33 5.47 18.22
CA LEU A 132 -22.03 4.19 18.23
C LEU A 132 -22.09 3.66 19.65
N SER A 133 -23.23 3.08 20.02
CA SER A 133 -23.30 2.22 21.21
C SER A 133 -22.48 0.95 20.98
N GLN A 134 -22.10 0.27 22.07
CA GLN A 134 -21.39 -1.01 21.96
C GLN A 134 -22.18 -2.04 21.15
N ALA A 135 -23.51 -2.05 21.25
CA ALA A 135 -24.38 -2.94 20.48
C ALA A 135 -24.36 -2.59 18.97
N ALA A 136 -24.40 -1.29 18.64
CA ALA A 136 -24.27 -0.84 17.26
C ALA A 136 -22.92 -1.19 16.63
N PHE A 137 -21.83 -1.08 17.40
CA PHE A 137 -20.51 -1.45 16.93
C PHE A 137 -20.43 -2.94 16.54
N HIS A 138 -20.85 -3.83 17.43
CA HIS A 138 -20.85 -5.27 17.13
C HIS A 138 -21.79 -5.62 15.99
N ALA A 139 -22.99 -5.04 15.93
CA ALA A 139 -23.91 -5.31 14.81
C ALA A 139 -23.34 -4.88 13.45
N MET A 140 -22.58 -3.78 13.42
CA MET A 140 -21.91 -3.31 12.22
C MET A 140 -20.70 -4.20 11.87
N GLU A 141 -19.88 -4.56 12.85
CA GLU A 141 -18.75 -5.47 12.70
C GLU A 141 -19.21 -6.85 12.20
N ASP A 142 -20.20 -7.45 12.86
CA ASP A 142 -20.81 -8.73 12.49
C ASP A 142 -21.33 -8.71 11.05
N TYR A 143 -21.93 -7.60 10.61
CA TYR A 143 -22.40 -7.45 9.23
C TYR A 143 -21.25 -7.39 8.21
N LEU A 144 -20.16 -6.68 8.54
CA LEU A 144 -18.98 -6.60 7.69
C LEU A 144 -18.28 -7.96 7.60
N CYS A 145 -18.06 -8.61 8.75
CA CYS A 145 -17.51 -9.96 8.86
C CYS A 145 -18.35 -10.99 8.11
N ALA A 146 -19.68 -10.92 8.22
CA ALA A 146 -20.58 -11.82 7.50
C ALA A 146 -20.54 -11.61 5.97
N THR A 147 -20.11 -10.45 5.49
CA THR A 147 -20.01 -10.14 4.05
C THR A 147 -18.59 -10.41 3.51
N ASP A 148 -17.60 -10.57 4.39
CA ASP A 148 -16.22 -10.84 4.02
C ASP A 148 -16.04 -12.28 3.52
N VAL A 149 -15.68 -12.41 2.24
CA VAL A 149 -15.51 -13.70 1.55
C VAL A 149 -14.32 -14.48 2.11
N GLU A 150 -13.24 -13.81 2.51
CA GLU A 150 -12.07 -14.48 3.07
C GLU A 150 -12.35 -14.97 4.49
N GLU A 151 -13.07 -14.19 5.29
CA GLU A 151 -13.50 -14.63 6.62
C GLU A 151 -14.46 -15.82 6.52
N GLN A 152 -15.42 -15.79 5.59
CA GLN A 152 -16.30 -16.94 5.34
C GLN A 152 -15.52 -18.20 4.95
N LYS A 153 -14.48 -18.05 4.11
CA LYS A 153 -13.64 -19.16 3.68
C LYS A 153 -12.81 -19.72 4.83
N CYS A 154 -12.24 -18.86 5.68
CA CYS A 154 -11.53 -19.25 6.89
C CYS A 154 -12.46 -20.00 7.86
N ASN A 155 -13.66 -19.44 8.11
CA ASN A 155 -14.68 -20.05 8.98
C ASN A 155 -15.17 -21.40 8.42
N GLN A 156 -15.30 -21.55 7.10
CA GLN A 156 -15.63 -22.82 6.47
C GLN A 156 -14.52 -23.86 6.64
N MET A 157 -13.26 -23.45 6.49
CA MET A 157 -12.10 -24.33 6.67
C MET A 157 -11.99 -24.80 8.13
N HIS A 158 -12.11 -23.89 9.09
CA HIS A 158 -12.15 -24.20 10.52
C HIS A 158 -13.34 -25.11 10.86
N LYS A 159 -14.53 -24.84 10.32
CA LYS A 159 -15.71 -25.72 10.51
C LYS A 159 -15.46 -27.13 9.96
N ALA A 160 -14.81 -27.24 8.80
CA ALA A 160 -14.44 -28.52 8.22
C ALA A 160 -13.37 -29.26 9.06
N GLU A 161 -12.41 -28.54 9.65
CA GLU A 161 -11.41 -29.10 10.56
C GLU A 161 -12.04 -29.63 11.86
N VAL A 162 -12.98 -28.88 12.45
CA VAL A 162 -13.75 -29.29 13.63
C VAL A 162 -14.66 -30.48 13.32
N GLU A 163 -15.36 -30.47 12.18
CA GLU A 163 -16.23 -31.57 11.75
C GLU A 163 -15.43 -32.84 11.39
N ALA A 164 -14.21 -32.69 10.89
CA ALA A 164 -13.27 -33.79 10.65
C ALA A 164 -12.63 -34.34 11.95
N GLY A 165 -12.90 -33.73 13.11
CA GLY A 165 -12.36 -34.17 14.40
C GLY A 165 -10.84 -34.00 14.50
N LEU A 166 -10.26 -33.03 13.79
CA LEU A 166 -8.83 -32.73 13.81
C LEU A 166 -8.42 -31.73 14.92
N ASP A 167 -9.30 -31.53 15.90
CA ASP A 167 -9.02 -30.70 17.08
C ASP A 167 -8.01 -31.45 17.98
N VAL A 168 -6.76 -30.96 18.03
CA VAL A 168 -5.73 -31.35 19.01
C VAL A 168 -5.59 -30.25 20.04
#